data_AF-A0A1E1K6P9-F1
#
_entry.id   AF-A0A1E1K6P9-F1
#
_cell.length_a   1.000
_cell.length_b   1.000
_cell.length_c   1.000
_cell.angle_alpha   90.00
_cell.angle_beta   90.00
_cell.angle_gamma   90.00
#
_symmetry.space_group_name_H-M   'P 1'
#
loop_
_entity.id
_entity.type
_entity.pdbx_description
1 polymer ?
#
loop_
_entity_poly.entity_id
_entity_poly.type
_entity_poly.pdbx_seq_one_letter_code
_entity_poly.pdbx_strand_id
1 'polypeptide(L)'
;MSDAQANEAEKNIEIWKVKKLIKRLEAARGNGTSMISLIIPPKDQVSRAAKMLAEEYGTASNIKSRVNRQSVLSAITSTQQRLKLYNKVPPNGLVVYCGEILTSEGKERRVNIDFEPFKPINTSLYLCDNKFHTEALAELLESDQKFGFIIMDGNGALFGTLSGNTRDVIHKFSVDLPKKHGRGGQSALRFARLREEKRHNYVRKVAELAVQNFITADKVNVAGIILAGSADFKNDLNQSDLFDNRLVTKVIKVVDVSYGGENGFNQAIELSAETLSNVKFIQEKKLIGKYFEEISQDSGRICYGVEDTLKALELGAVEILIVFENLEINRWTLKDVNGALNILHTTKQQEAANRDQFMDRETGQEMEVVSQESFLEWIAEKYKDFGATLEFVSDRSSEGNQFVKGFGGIGGLLRYKVNFEQLAEVDDDDDYYDD
;
A
#
# COMPACT_ATOMS: atom_id res chain seq x y z
N MET A 1 -4.32 20.75 -3.35
CA MET A 1 -4.74 19.43 -3.92
C MET A 1 -3.73 18.32 -3.65
N SER A 2 -2.50 18.65 -3.20
CA SER A 2 -1.37 17.77 -2.89
C SER A 2 -1.56 16.86 -1.67
N ASP A 3 -2.13 17.37 -0.58
CA ASP A 3 -1.91 16.75 0.75
C ASP A 3 -2.64 15.41 0.95
N ALA A 4 -3.76 15.20 0.25
CA ALA A 4 -4.51 13.95 0.35
C ALA A 4 -4.03 12.85 -0.61
N GLN A 5 -3.38 13.21 -1.72
CA GLN A 5 -2.68 12.24 -2.58
C GLN A 5 -1.32 11.87 -1.99
N ALA A 6 -0.64 12.84 -1.37
CA ALA A 6 0.56 12.59 -0.57
C ALA A 6 0.29 11.56 0.54
N ASN A 7 -0.84 11.67 1.26
CA ASN A 7 -1.24 10.69 2.28
C ASN A 7 -1.50 9.26 1.73
N GLU A 8 -1.90 9.09 0.46
CA GLU A 8 -2.15 7.77 -0.13
C GLU A 8 -0.84 7.12 -0.62
N ALA A 9 0.03 7.91 -1.25
CA ALA A 9 1.39 7.49 -1.60
C ALA A 9 2.21 7.14 -0.35
N GLU A 10 2.12 7.95 0.72
CA GLU A 10 2.77 7.67 2.01
C GLU A 10 2.31 6.35 2.64
N LYS A 11 1.00 6.08 2.62
CA LYS A 11 0.46 4.78 3.06
C LYS A 11 0.99 3.64 2.20
N ASN A 12 1.08 3.82 0.88
CA ASN A 12 1.64 2.79 -0.01
C ASN A 12 3.11 2.52 0.31
N ILE A 13 3.88 3.55 0.69
CA ILE A 13 5.28 3.40 1.11
C ILE A 13 5.38 2.67 2.46
N GLU A 14 4.55 2.99 3.44
CA GLU A 14 4.49 2.24 4.70
C GLU A 14 4.12 0.77 4.48
N ILE A 15 3.13 0.50 3.63
CA ILE A 15 2.73 -0.85 3.21
C ILE A 15 3.91 -1.56 2.55
N TRP A 16 4.66 -0.88 1.66
CA TRP A 16 5.84 -1.45 1.03
C TRP A 16 6.95 -1.77 2.04
N LYS A 17 7.22 -0.89 3.01
CA LYS A 17 8.19 -1.15 4.09
C LYS A 17 7.81 -2.38 4.90
N VAL A 18 6.53 -2.52 5.26
CA VAL A 18 6.02 -3.72 5.96
C VAL A 18 6.09 -4.97 5.08
N LYS A 19 5.75 -4.88 3.78
CA LYS A 19 5.88 -6.00 2.82
C LYS A 19 7.32 -6.50 2.71
N LYS A 20 8.29 -5.58 2.66
CA LYS A 20 9.71 -5.93 2.63
C LYS A 20 10.18 -6.53 3.96
N LEU A 21 9.67 -6.00 5.08
CA LEU A 21 9.92 -6.57 6.41
C LEU A 21 9.39 -8.01 6.51
N ILE A 22 8.17 -8.27 6.05
CA ILE A 22 7.60 -9.63 6.00
C ILE A 22 8.47 -10.55 5.16
N LYS A 23 8.90 -10.12 3.96
CA LYS A 23 9.78 -10.91 3.10
C LYS A 23 11.11 -11.24 3.79
N ARG A 24 11.68 -10.30 4.55
CA ARG A 24 12.88 -10.52 5.37
C ARG A 24 12.62 -11.51 6.51
N LEU A 25 11.48 -11.41 7.20
CA LEU A 25 11.08 -12.28 8.30
C LEU A 25 10.78 -13.72 7.84
N GLU A 26 10.17 -13.88 6.66
CA GLU A 26 9.88 -15.20 6.07
C GLU A 26 11.15 -15.92 5.58
N ALA A 27 12.12 -15.16 5.06
CA ALA A 27 13.41 -15.70 4.64
C ALA A 27 14.28 -16.11 5.84
N ALA A 28 14.07 -15.48 7.00
CA ALA A 28 14.79 -15.81 8.22
C ALA A 28 14.39 -17.19 8.75
N ARG A 29 15.37 -18.09 8.87
CA ARG A 29 15.21 -19.40 9.50
C ARG A 29 16.14 -19.54 10.70
N GLY A 30 15.58 -20.04 11.80
CA GLY A 30 16.31 -20.36 13.03
C GLY A 30 16.77 -21.81 13.05
N ASN A 31 17.88 -22.08 13.75
CA ASN A 31 18.37 -23.43 14.06
C ASN A 31 17.66 -23.99 15.31
N GLY A 32 16.33 -24.13 15.27
CA GLY A 32 15.54 -24.66 16.38
C GLY A 32 14.25 -23.89 16.63
N THR A 33 13.57 -24.16 17.75
CA THR A 33 12.31 -23.53 18.15
C THR A 33 12.58 -22.26 18.97
N SER A 34 13.26 -21.28 18.40
CA SER A 34 13.67 -20.05 19.11
C SER A 34 13.09 -18.77 18.50
N MET A 35 12.15 -18.91 17.57
CA MET A 35 11.53 -17.78 16.86
C MET A 35 10.15 -17.51 17.46
N ILE A 36 10.02 -16.40 18.19
CA ILE A 36 8.78 -15.96 18.81
C ILE A 36 8.09 -14.95 17.90
N SER A 37 6.84 -15.26 17.56
CA SER A 37 5.91 -14.36 16.90
C SER A 37 4.80 -14.00 17.88
N LEU A 38 4.75 -12.74 18.33
CA LEU A 38 3.75 -12.24 19.27
C LEU A 38 2.96 -11.09 18.65
N ILE A 39 1.64 -11.24 18.57
CA ILE A 39 0.70 -10.25 18.05
C ILE A 39 -0.35 -9.97 19.13
N ILE A 40 -0.46 -8.70 19.51
CA ILE A 40 -1.39 -8.23 20.53
C ILE A 40 -2.42 -7.32 19.86
N PRO A 41 -3.72 -7.67 19.88
CA PRO A 41 -4.76 -6.85 19.29
C PRO A 41 -4.95 -5.54 20.07
N PRO A 42 -5.50 -4.50 19.42
CA PRO A 42 -5.78 -3.24 20.09
C PRO A 42 -6.84 -3.46 21.16
N LYS A 43 -6.77 -2.67 22.23
CA LYS A 43 -7.60 -2.75 23.45
C LYS A 43 -7.25 -3.89 24.41
N ASP A 44 -6.36 -4.83 24.06
CA ASP A 44 -5.85 -5.79 25.04
C ASP A 44 -4.82 -5.13 25.98
N GLN A 45 -4.54 -5.76 27.11
CA GLN A 45 -3.60 -5.26 28.12
C GLN A 45 -2.23 -5.90 27.96
N VAL A 46 -1.18 -5.07 27.97
CA VAL A 46 0.23 -5.51 27.96
C VAL A 46 0.54 -6.48 29.11
N SER A 47 -0.08 -6.26 30.28
CA SER A 47 0.06 -7.09 31.47
C SER A 47 -0.34 -8.55 31.24
N ARG A 48 -1.37 -8.79 30.41
CA ARG A 48 -1.83 -10.15 30.06
C ARG A 48 -0.78 -10.89 29.25
N ALA A 49 -0.23 -10.24 28.23
CA ALA A 49 0.86 -10.81 27.42
C ALA A 49 2.13 -11.03 28.26
N ALA A 50 2.47 -10.10 29.16
CA ALA A 50 3.60 -10.25 30.07
C ALA A 50 3.45 -11.45 31.02
N LYS A 51 2.23 -11.68 31.54
CA LYS A 51 1.92 -12.84 32.38
C LYS A 51 2.07 -14.15 31.61
N MET A 52 1.50 -14.21 30.40
CA MET A 52 1.63 -15.38 29.52
C MET A 52 3.11 -15.69 29.22
N LEU A 53 3.92 -14.68 28.87
CA LEU A 53 5.36 -14.87 28.65
C LEU A 53 6.10 -15.35 29.90
N ALA A 54 5.65 -15.01 31.11
CA ALA A 54 6.23 -15.48 32.36
C ALA A 54 5.88 -16.96 32.64
N GLU A 55 4.65 -17.37 32.32
CA GLU A 55 4.22 -18.77 32.39
C GLU A 55 5.00 -19.64 31.38
N GLU A 56 5.14 -19.15 30.15
CA GLU A 56 5.93 -19.79 29.08
C GLU A 56 7.43 -19.87 29.40
N TYR A 57 7.97 -18.87 30.09
CA TYR A 57 9.35 -18.94 30.59
C TYR A 57 9.51 -20.09 31.62
N GLY A 58 8.51 -20.25 32.48
CA GLY A 58 8.46 -21.33 33.48
C GLY A 58 8.38 -22.71 32.82
N THR A 59 7.51 -22.90 31.82
CA THR A 59 7.39 -24.18 31.09
C THR A 59 8.64 -24.49 30.28
N ALA A 60 9.23 -23.50 29.60
CA ALA A 60 10.47 -23.65 28.83
C ALA A 60 11.67 -24.10 29.70
N SER A 61 11.67 -23.78 30.99
CA SER A 61 12.73 -24.20 31.91
C SER A 61 12.85 -25.74 32.07
N ASN A 62 11.74 -26.46 31.83
CA ASN A 62 11.66 -27.92 31.88
C ASN A 62 12.17 -28.63 30.61
N ILE A 63 12.59 -27.90 29.57
CA ILE A 63 13.14 -28.49 28.34
C ILE A 63 14.44 -29.24 28.68
N LYS A 64 14.51 -30.53 28.28
CA LYS A 64 15.65 -31.41 28.57
C LYS A 64 16.93 -31.05 27.80
N SER A 65 16.78 -30.61 26.54
CA SER A 65 17.93 -30.20 25.72
C SER A 65 18.50 -28.87 26.23
N ARG A 66 19.75 -28.89 26.72
CA ARG A 66 20.41 -27.70 27.28
C ARG A 66 20.46 -26.54 26.29
N VAL A 67 20.83 -26.83 25.03
CA VAL A 67 20.98 -25.82 23.98
C VAL A 67 19.62 -25.23 23.62
N ASN A 68 18.62 -26.07 23.31
CA ASN A 68 17.28 -25.59 22.94
C ASN A 68 16.62 -24.80 24.08
N ARG A 69 16.78 -25.27 25.33
CA ARG A 69 16.30 -24.56 26.51
C ARG A 69 16.90 -23.15 26.60
N GLN A 70 18.21 -23.01 26.41
CA GLN A 70 18.87 -21.71 26.49
C GLN A 70 18.40 -20.76 25.40
N SER A 71 18.22 -21.25 24.16
CA SER A 71 17.70 -20.44 23.05
C SER A 71 16.26 -19.98 23.28
N VAL A 72 15.37 -20.85 23.74
CA VAL A 72 13.97 -20.49 24.05
C VAL A 72 13.92 -19.47 25.19
N LEU A 73 14.64 -19.69 26.29
CA LEU A 73 14.66 -18.75 27.43
C LEU A 73 15.24 -17.39 27.04
N SER A 74 16.27 -17.36 26.19
CA SER A 74 16.85 -16.12 25.64
C SER A 74 15.83 -15.34 24.79
N ALA A 75 15.09 -16.02 23.91
CA ALA A 75 14.07 -15.42 23.08
C ALA A 75 12.90 -14.85 23.90
N ILE A 76 12.40 -15.60 24.90
CA ILE A 76 11.33 -15.14 25.79
C ILE A 76 11.81 -13.93 26.60
N THR A 77 13.03 -13.97 27.13
CA THR A 77 13.60 -12.84 27.88
C THR A 77 13.71 -11.59 27.01
N SER A 78 14.14 -11.74 25.76
CA SER A 78 14.24 -10.63 24.80
C SER A 78 12.85 -10.04 24.50
N THR A 79 11.85 -10.89 24.30
CA THR A 79 10.44 -10.48 24.08
C THR A 79 9.89 -9.73 25.29
N GLN A 80 10.13 -10.23 26.50
CA GLN A 80 9.71 -9.56 27.74
C GLN A 80 10.39 -8.19 27.92
N GLN A 81 11.67 -8.06 27.56
CA GLN A 81 12.39 -6.78 27.63
C GLN A 81 11.82 -5.75 26.65
N ARG A 82 11.46 -6.17 25.43
CA ARG A 82 10.78 -5.31 24.45
C ARG A 82 9.40 -4.89 24.94
N LEU A 83 8.62 -5.83 25.45
CA LEU A 83 7.26 -5.57 25.94
C LEU A 83 7.25 -4.52 27.08
N LYS A 84 8.30 -4.46 27.90
CA LYS A 84 8.45 -3.44 28.97
C LYS A 84 8.61 -2.01 28.45
N LEU A 85 9.00 -1.81 27.19
CA LEU A 85 9.07 -0.46 26.59
C LEU A 85 7.67 0.13 26.36
N TYR A 86 6.64 -0.71 26.31
CA TYR A 86 5.26 -0.30 26.05
C TYR A 86 4.44 -0.29 27.34
N ASN A 87 4.00 0.89 27.77
CA ASN A 87 3.09 1.02 28.91
C ASN A 87 1.67 0.55 28.59
N LYS A 88 1.24 0.70 27.33
CA LYS A 88 -0.08 0.32 26.82
C LYS A 88 0.06 -0.16 25.38
N VAL A 89 -0.83 -1.06 24.96
CA VAL A 89 -0.91 -1.49 23.56
C VAL A 89 -1.30 -0.27 22.70
N PRO A 90 -0.55 0.04 21.63
CA PRO A 90 -0.90 1.11 20.69
C PRO A 90 -2.29 0.93 20.05
N PRO A 91 -2.89 1.99 19.48
CA PRO A 91 -4.27 1.95 18.97
C PRO A 91 -4.49 0.94 17.84
N ASN A 92 -3.47 0.58 17.06
CA ASN A 92 -3.57 -0.41 15.99
C ASN A 92 -3.13 -1.83 16.41
N GLY A 93 -2.67 -2.00 17.66
CA GLY A 93 -2.10 -3.25 18.16
C GLY A 93 -0.58 -3.18 18.27
N LEU A 94 0.04 -4.31 18.64
CA LEU A 94 1.50 -4.43 18.76
C LEU A 94 1.96 -5.75 18.15
N VAL A 95 3.00 -5.68 17.32
CA VAL A 95 3.65 -6.87 16.75
C VAL A 95 5.09 -6.92 17.23
N VAL A 96 5.49 -8.08 17.75
CA VAL A 96 6.83 -8.35 18.26
C VAL A 96 7.36 -9.64 17.65
N TYR A 97 8.49 -9.54 16.96
CA TYR A 97 9.27 -10.68 16.46
C TYR A 97 10.61 -10.72 17.18
N CYS A 98 10.86 -11.82 17.89
CA CYS A 98 12.09 -12.03 18.63
C CYS A 98 12.66 -13.41 18.33
N GLY A 99 13.95 -13.49 18.05
CA GLY A 99 14.61 -14.78 17.82
C GLY A 99 16.08 -14.65 17.43
N GLU A 100 16.73 -15.80 17.30
CA GLU A 100 18.13 -15.91 16.84
C GLU A 100 18.12 -16.51 15.44
N ILE A 101 18.58 -15.74 14.45
CA ILE A 101 18.65 -16.16 13.04
C ILE A 101 20.10 -16.49 12.68
N LEU A 102 20.27 -17.45 11.77
CA LEU A 102 21.56 -17.72 11.17
C LEU A 102 21.78 -16.77 9.98
N THR A 103 22.85 -15.97 10.03
CA THR A 103 23.26 -15.15 8.89
C THR A 103 23.96 -16.01 7.83
N SER A 104 24.09 -15.51 6.60
CA SER A 104 24.81 -16.18 5.49
C SER A 104 26.26 -16.50 5.83
N GLU A 105 26.87 -15.78 6.77
CA GLU A 105 28.22 -16.03 7.30
C GLU A 105 28.27 -17.15 8.36
N GLY A 106 27.16 -17.81 8.67
CA GLY A 106 27.08 -18.83 9.71
C GLY A 106 27.15 -18.29 11.14
N LYS A 107 27.12 -16.96 11.34
CA LYS A 107 27.04 -16.33 12.66
C LYS A 107 25.58 -16.20 13.10
N GLU A 108 25.34 -16.46 14.38
CA GLU A 108 24.03 -16.25 15.01
C GLU A 108 23.82 -14.75 15.28
N ARG A 109 22.72 -14.20 14.77
CA ARG A 109 22.31 -12.81 15.01
C ARG A 109 20.98 -12.79 15.71
N ARG A 110 20.90 -12.04 16.82
CA ARG A 110 19.65 -11.75 17.51
C ARG A 110 18.84 -10.73 16.72
N VAL A 111 17.59 -11.08 16.41
CA VAL A 111 16.61 -10.23 15.75
C VAL A 111 15.54 -9.90 16.77
N ASN A 112 15.38 -8.62 17.06
CA ASN A 112 14.34 -8.08 17.91
C ASN A 112 13.69 -6.94 17.14
N ILE A 113 12.47 -7.16 16.67
CA ILE A 113 11.70 -6.19 15.89
C ILE A 113 10.37 -6.01 16.60
N ASP A 114 10.07 -4.77 16.97
CA ASP A 114 8.81 -4.36 17.55
C ASP A 114 8.30 -3.13 16.81
N PHE A 115 7.03 -3.16 16.39
CA PHE A 115 6.40 -2.04 15.70
C PHE A 115 4.88 -2.05 15.88
N GLU A 116 4.27 -0.87 15.71
CA GLU A 116 2.82 -0.72 15.59
C GLU A 116 2.41 -0.90 14.10
N PRO A 117 1.46 -1.78 13.78
CA PRO A 117 0.97 -1.95 12.41
C PRO A 117 0.17 -0.71 11.97
N PHE A 118 0.15 -0.43 10.67
CA PHE A 118 -0.58 0.70 10.08
C PHE A 118 -2.12 0.54 10.10
N LYS A 119 -2.61 -0.67 10.38
CA LYS A 119 -4.03 -1.02 10.51
C LYS A 119 -4.27 -1.79 11.81
N PRO A 120 -5.42 -1.59 12.49
CA PRO A 120 -5.85 -2.39 13.64
C PRO A 120 -5.91 -3.89 13.35
N ILE A 121 -5.22 -4.70 14.15
CA ILE A 121 -5.21 -6.17 14.04
C ILE A 121 -6.18 -6.80 15.04
N ASN A 122 -7.16 -7.59 14.60
CA ASN A 122 -8.08 -8.28 15.53
C ASN A 122 -7.57 -9.65 16.02
N THR A 123 -6.52 -10.20 15.40
CA THR A 123 -5.97 -11.51 15.76
C THR A 123 -4.96 -11.39 16.90
N SER A 124 -5.09 -12.25 17.92
CA SER A 124 -4.03 -12.46 18.91
C SER A 124 -3.26 -13.73 18.55
N LEU A 125 -1.94 -13.65 18.51
CA LEU A 125 -1.07 -14.76 18.15
C LEU A 125 0.12 -14.82 19.10
N TYR A 126 0.42 -16.02 19.60
CA TYR A 126 1.70 -16.33 20.23
C TYR A 126 2.15 -17.70 19.76
N LEU A 127 3.27 -17.74 19.04
CA LEU A 127 3.87 -18.98 18.55
C LEU A 127 5.39 -18.93 18.71
N CYS A 128 5.96 -20.06 19.11
CA CYS A 128 7.39 -20.30 19.16
C CYS A 128 7.72 -21.45 18.22
N ASP A 129 8.34 -21.15 17.08
CA ASP A 129 8.68 -22.14 16.04
C ASP A 129 10.09 -21.89 15.50
N ASN A 130 10.47 -22.56 14.40
CA ASN A 130 11.72 -22.36 13.67
C ASN A 130 11.68 -21.25 12.60
N LYS A 131 10.51 -20.64 12.40
CA LYS A 131 10.24 -19.55 11.48
C LYS A 131 9.35 -18.50 12.13
N PHE A 132 9.38 -17.27 11.61
CA PHE A 132 8.41 -16.26 12.01
C PHE A 132 7.07 -16.48 11.30
N HIS A 133 5.97 -16.33 12.03
CA HIS A 133 4.63 -16.37 11.47
C HIS A 133 4.16 -14.97 11.11
N THR A 134 4.07 -14.71 9.80
CA THR A 134 3.71 -13.42 9.20
C THR A 134 2.31 -13.42 8.58
N GLU A 135 1.56 -14.52 8.69
CA GLU A 135 0.23 -14.71 8.08
C GLU A 135 -0.74 -13.57 8.45
N ALA A 136 -0.79 -13.20 9.74
CA ALA A 136 -1.64 -12.12 10.22
C ALA A 136 -1.22 -10.73 9.71
N LEU A 137 0.06 -10.52 9.38
CA LEU A 137 0.52 -9.28 8.75
C LEU A 137 0.26 -9.28 7.25
N ALA A 138 0.34 -10.43 6.60
CA ALA A 138 0.05 -10.57 5.18
C ALA A 138 -1.41 -10.21 4.86
N GLU A 139 -2.35 -10.57 5.75
CA GLU A 139 -3.76 -10.16 5.64
C GLU A 139 -3.93 -8.63 5.70
N LEU A 140 -3.11 -7.92 6.49
CA LEU A 140 -3.19 -6.45 6.58
C LEU A 140 -2.63 -5.73 5.35
N LEU A 141 -1.64 -6.36 4.70
CA LEU A 141 -1.05 -5.88 3.45
C LEU A 141 -2.02 -5.98 2.27
N GLU A 142 -3.10 -6.77 2.39
CA GLU A 142 -4.21 -6.64 1.46
C GLU A 142 -4.77 -5.21 1.58
N SER A 143 -4.48 -4.49 0.53
CA SER A 143 -4.60 -3.05 0.47
C SER A 143 -6.04 -2.67 0.21
N ASP A 144 -6.74 -2.49 1.31
CA ASP A 144 -8.14 -2.14 1.25
C ASP A 144 -8.33 -0.65 0.99
N GLN A 145 -8.44 -0.30 -0.28
CA GLN A 145 -9.11 0.93 -0.64
C GLN A 145 -10.55 0.86 -0.10
N LYS A 146 -11.00 1.95 0.55
CA LYS A 146 -12.35 2.04 1.06
C LYS A 146 -13.31 2.25 -0.10
N PHE A 147 -14.21 1.31 -0.34
CA PHE A 147 -15.24 1.40 -1.37
C PHE A 147 -16.59 1.71 -0.77
N GLY A 148 -17.35 2.60 -1.42
CA GLY A 148 -18.72 2.92 -1.05
C GLY A 148 -19.71 2.02 -1.75
N PHE A 149 -20.76 1.61 -1.04
CA PHE A 149 -21.87 0.85 -1.59
C PHE A 149 -23.16 1.60 -1.36
N ILE A 150 -23.94 1.79 -2.42
CA ILE A 150 -25.28 2.34 -2.39
C ILE A 150 -26.22 1.25 -2.87
N ILE A 151 -26.98 0.67 -1.95
CA ILE A 151 -27.98 -0.35 -2.28
C ILE A 151 -29.34 0.31 -2.29
N MET A 152 -29.96 0.36 -3.47
CA MET A 152 -31.30 0.89 -3.67
C MET A 152 -32.28 -0.25 -3.86
N ASP A 153 -33.31 -0.26 -3.02
CA ASP A 153 -34.47 -1.14 -3.17
C ASP A 153 -35.76 -0.31 -3.15
N GLY A 154 -36.87 -0.92 -3.58
CA GLY A 154 -38.19 -0.29 -3.55
C GLY A 154 -38.72 -0.01 -2.14
N ASN A 155 -38.16 -0.70 -1.13
CA ASN A 155 -38.55 -0.58 0.28
C ASN A 155 -37.61 0.31 1.11
N GLY A 156 -36.50 0.78 0.52
CA GLY A 156 -35.49 1.56 1.24
C GLY A 156 -34.10 1.50 0.60
N ALA A 157 -33.19 2.29 1.15
CA ALA A 157 -31.79 2.34 0.71
C ALA A 157 -30.83 2.12 1.88
N LEU A 158 -29.68 1.51 1.56
CA LEU A 158 -28.58 1.28 2.47
C LEU A 158 -27.30 1.87 1.90
N PHE A 159 -26.57 2.61 2.74
CA PHE A 159 -25.25 3.13 2.47
C PHE A 159 -24.24 2.40 3.36
N GLY A 160 -23.27 1.75 2.73
CA GLY A 160 -22.23 1.01 3.41
C GLY A 160 -20.87 1.33 2.83
N THR A 161 -19.83 0.98 3.57
CA THR A 161 -18.47 0.95 3.06
C THR A 161 -17.85 -0.42 3.27
N LEU A 162 -17.02 -0.82 2.33
CA LEU A 162 -16.18 -2.00 2.41
C LEU A 162 -14.73 -1.53 2.43
N SER A 163 -13.97 -1.99 3.42
CA SER A 163 -12.53 -1.83 3.49
C SER A 163 -11.95 -3.23 3.67
N GLY A 164 -11.72 -3.93 2.56
CA GLY A 164 -11.21 -5.29 2.56
C GLY A 164 -12.23 -6.26 3.08
N ASN A 165 -11.89 -6.89 4.21
CA ASN A 165 -12.78 -7.80 4.89
C ASN A 165 -13.71 -7.10 5.91
N THR A 166 -13.48 -5.82 6.21
CA THR A 166 -14.35 -5.07 7.12
C THR A 166 -15.48 -4.38 6.35
N ARG A 167 -16.72 -4.72 6.71
CA ARG A 167 -17.93 -4.07 6.20
C ARG A 167 -18.53 -3.18 7.28
N ASP A 168 -18.85 -1.95 6.92
CA ASP A 168 -19.49 -0.97 7.81
C ASP A 168 -20.77 -0.45 7.17
N VAL A 169 -21.90 -0.56 7.87
CA VAL A 169 -23.15 0.07 7.44
C VAL A 169 -23.21 1.47 8.05
N ILE A 170 -23.11 2.50 7.21
CA ILE A 170 -23.06 3.89 7.66
C ILE A 170 -24.48 4.39 7.95
N HIS A 171 -25.38 4.19 7.01
CA HIS A 171 -26.73 4.72 7.10
C HIS A 171 -27.72 3.81 6.38
N LYS A 172 -28.92 3.65 6.94
CA LYS A 172 -30.03 2.95 6.29
C LYS A 172 -31.34 3.65 6.58
N PHE A 173 -32.22 3.70 5.59
CA PHE A 173 -33.57 4.22 5.77
C PHE A 173 -34.57 3.45 4.90
N SER A 174 -35.81 3.35 5.37
CA SER A 174 -36.91 2.73 4.65
C SER A 174 -37.77 3.77 3.93
N VAL A 175 -38.40 3.35 2.85
CA VAL A 175 -39.36 4.15 2.07
C VAL A 175 -40.51 3.26 1.65
N ASP A 176 -41.72 3.80 1.71
CA ASP A 176 -42.91 3.15 1.16
C ASP A 176 -43.31 3.83 -0.16
N LEU A 177 -43.03 3.17 -1.28
CA LEU A 177 -43.33 3.68 -2.61
C LEU A 177 -44.68 3.14 -3.11
N PRO A 178 -45.54 3.98 -3.73
CA PRO A 178 -46.81 3.54 -4.29
C PRO A 178 -46.62 2.44 -5.34
N LYS A 179 -47.26 1.28 -5.15
CA LYS A 179 -47.12 0.15 -6.08
C LYS A 179 -47.77 0.43 -7.44
N LYS A 180 -47.38 -0.35 -8.44
CA LYS A 180 -48.03 -0.33 -9.75
C LYS A 180 -49.45 -0.89 -9.62
N HIS A 181 -50.45 -0.05 -9.86
CA HIS A 181 -51.86 -0.46 -9.87
C HIS A 181 -52.34 -0.55 -11.31
N GLY A 182 -52.88 -1.71 -11.70
CA GLY A 182 -53.54 -1.91 -12.99
C GLY A 182 -55.04 -1.57 -12.99
N ARG A 183 -55.61 -1.31 -11.80
CA ARG A 183 -57.02 -0.95 -11.61
C ARG A 183 -57.11 0.54 -11.27
N GLY A 184 -57.83 1.33 -12.08
CA GLY A 184 -57.90 2.79 -11.84
C GLY A 184 -58.80 3.60 -12.77
N GLY A 185 -59.32 3.04 -13.87
CA GLY A 185 -60.19 3.77 -14.80
C GLY A 185 -59.61 5.13 -15.19
N GLN A 186 -60.41 6.20 -15.09
CA GLN A 186 -60.01 7.59 -15.37
C GLN A 186 -58.89 8.11 -14.45
N SER A 187 -58.77 7.59 -13.22
CA SER A 187 -57.75 8.02 -12.24
C SER A 187 -56.40 7.32 -12.41
N ALA A 188 -56.28 6.35 -13.33
CA ALA A 188 -55.05 5.57 -13.54
C ALA A 188 -53.84 6.46 -13.87
N LEU A 189 -54.03 7.50 -14.71
CA LEU A 189 -52.96 8.42 -15.09
C LEU A 189 -52.47 9.24 -13.90
N ARG A 190 -53.37 9.67 -13.01
CA ARG A 190 -53.02 10.40 -11.78
C ARG A 190 -52.19 9.54 -10.84
N PHE A 191 -52.57 8.28 -10.62
CA PHE A 191 -51.80 7.36 -9.78
C PHE A 191 -50.44 7.01 -10.37
N ALA A 192 -50.33 6.96 -11.71
CA ALA A 192 -49.04 6.82 -12.37
C ALA A 192 -48.13 8.04 -12.12
N ARG A 193 -48.66 9.27 -12.29
CA ARG A 193 -47.90 10.50 -12.00
C ARG A 193 -47.44 10.60 -10.55
N LEU A 194 -48.34 10.33 -9.59
CA LEU A 194 -47.99 10.36 -8.16
C LEU A 194 -46.91 9.32 -7.82
N ARG A 195 -46.90 8.17 -8.51
CA ARG A 195 -45.85 7.17 -8.36
C ARG A 195 -44.51 7.68 -8.88
N GLU A 196 -44.46 8.24 -10.09
CA GLU A 196 -43.21 8.80 -10.63
C GLU A 196 -42.69 9.94 -9.76
N GLU A 197 -43.56 10.81 -9.25
CA GLU A 197 -43.18 11.89 -8.37
C GLU A 197 -42.55 11.38 -7.06
N LYS A 198 -43.14 10.33 -6.46
CA LYS A 198 -42.57 9.68 -5.27
C LYS A 198 -41.25 8.96 -5.57
N ARG A 199 -41.11 8.33 -6.73
CA ARG A 199 -39.84 7.72 -7.18
C ARG A 199 -38.75 8.76 -7.37
N HIS A 200 -39.06 9.87 -8.03
CA HIS A 200 -38.13 10.98 -8.23
C HIS A 200 -37.69 11.60 -6.89
N ASN A 201 -38.61 11.80 -5.95
CA ASN A 201 -38.29 12.26 -4.60
C ASN A 201 -37.42 11.25 -3.82
N TYR A 202 -37.62 9.96 -4.04
CA TYR A 202 -36.78 8.92 -3.46
C TYR A 202 -35.35 8.96 -4.03
N VAL A 203 -35.19 9.04 -5.34
CA VAL A 203 -33.87 9.18 -6.00
C VAL A 203 -33.16 10.45 -5.49
N ARG A 204 -33.87 11.58 -5.40
CA ARG A 204 -33.32 12.82 -4.81
C ARG A 204 -32.82 12.61 -3.39
N LYS A 205 -33.63 12.00 -2.51
CA LYS A 205 -33.25 11.74 -1.13
C LYS A 205 -32.02 10.83 -1.02
N VAL A 206 -31.94 9.80 -1.87
CA VAL A 206 -30.77 8.91 -1.92
C VAL A 206 -29.53 9.69 -2.39
N ALA A 207 -29.65 10.52 -3.42
CA ALA A 207 -28.54 11.35 -3.91
C ALA A 207 -28.01 12.32 -2.84
N GLU A 208 -28.91 13.02 -2.13
CA GLU A 208 -28.54 13.93 -1.04
C GLU A 208 -27.84 13.20 0.13
N LEU A 209 -28.35 12.03 0.51
CA LEU A 209 -27.72 11.21 1.56
C LEU A 209 -26.39 10.62 1.11
N ALA A 210 -26.22 10.32 -0.18
CA ALA A 210 -24.93 9.88 -0.72
C ALA A 210 -23.88 10.99 -0.58
N VAL A 211 -24.23 12.24 -0.88
CA VAL A 211 -23.36 13.42 -0.67
C VAL A 211 -22.98 13.54 0.80
N GLN A 212 -23.94 13.47 1.72
CA GLN A 212 -23.68 13.60 3.16
C GLN A 212 -22.75 12.51 3.72
N ASN A 213 -22.81 11.29 3.19
CA ASN A 213 -22.04 10.16 3.72
C ASN A 213 -20.71 9.92 3.00
N PHE A 214 -20.64 10.18 1.69
CA PHE A 214 -19.45 9.90 0.87
C PHE A 214 -18.62 11.12 0.52
N ILE A 215 -19.11 12.34 0.80
CA ILE A 215 -18.33 13.58 0.65
C ILE A 215 -18.03 14.13 2.03
N THR A 216 -16.74 14.32 2.31
CA THR A 216 -16.27 14.95 3.55
C THR A 216 -15.24 16.01 3.17
N ALA A 217 -15.42 17.25 3.64
CA ALA A 217 -14.57 18.39 3.29
C ALA A 217 -14.37 18.54 1.76
N ASP A 218 -15.48 18.60 1.01
CA ASP A 218 -15.52 18.74 -0.46
C ASP A 218 -14.87 17.63 -1.28
N LYS A 219 -14.37 16.55 -0.65
CA LYS A 219 -13.73 15.43 -1.34
C LYS A 219 -14.46 14.12 -1.05
N VAL A 220 -14.48 13.25 -2.06
CA VAL A 220 -15.01 11.89 -1.92
C VAL A 220 -14.10 11.10 -0.98
N ASN A 221 -14.68 10.52 0.08
CA ASN A 221 -13.94 9.80 1.12
C ASN A 221 -13.68 8.31 0.77
N VAL A 222 -14.22 7.83 -0.35
CA VAL A 222 -14.07 6.48 -0.88
C VAL A 222 -13.32 6.49 -2.21
N ALA A 223 -12.55 5.43 -2.47
CA ALA A 223 -11.79 5.27 -3.71
C ALA A 223 -12.71 5.08 -4.93
N GLY A 224 -13.86 4.44 -4.72
CA GLY A 224 -14.92 4.34 -5.69
C GLY A 224 -16.23 3.86 -5.07
N ILE A 225 -17.30 3.93 -5.87
CA ILE A 225 -18.68 3.66 -5.45
C ILE A 225 -19.26 2.57 -6.34
N ILE A 226 -19.98 1.64 -5.72
CA ILE A 226 -20.78 0.63 -6.39
C ILE A 226 -22.25 0.95 -6.14
N LEU A 227 -23.01 1.05 -7.23
CA LEU A 227 -24.46 1.20 -7.18
C LEU A 227 -25.09 -0.18 -7.33
N ALA A 228 -25.83 -0.65 -6.33
CA ALA A 228 -26.49 -1.95 -6.35
C ALA A 228 -28.01 -1.81 -6.18
N GLY A 229 -28.78 -2.70 -6.79
CA GLY A 229 -30.23 -2.74 -6.61
C GLY A 229 -30.95 -3.75 -7.50
N SER A 230 -32.19 -4.08 -7.16
CA SER A 230 -33.01 -5.10 -7.85
C SER A 230 -33.75 -4.61 -9.09
N ALA A 231 -33.81 -3.30 -9.30
CA ALA A 231 -34.53 -2.65 -10.40
C ALA A 231 -33.70 -1.53 -11.04
N ASP A 232 -34.27 -0.84 -12.03
CA ASP A 232 -33.64 0.27 -12.75
C ASP A 232 -33.39 1.53 -11.90
N PHE A 233 -33.82 1.57 -10.64
CA PHE A 233 -33.60 2.72 -9.75
C PHE A 233 -32.13 3.16 -9.65
N LYS A 234 -31.19 2.21 -9.71
CA LYS A 234 -29.74 2.49 -9.72
C LYS A 234 -29.27 3.13 -11.03
N ASN A 235 -29.88 2.76 -12.15
CA ASN A 235 -29.61 3.35 -13.47
C ASN A 235 -30.18 4.77 -13.52
N ASP A 236 -31.39 4.96 -13.00
CA ASP A 236 -32.03 6.27 -12.87
C ASP A 236 -31.18 7.20 -12.00
N LEU A 237 -30.64 6.72 -10.88
CA LEU A 237 -29.73 7.51 -10.04
C LEU A 237 -28.45 7.91 -10.80
N ASN A 238 -27.81 6.97 -11.50
CA ASN A 238 -26.56 7.21 -12.21
C ASN A 238 -26.71 8.17 -13.41
N GLN A 239 -27.86 8.14 -14.09
CA GLN A 239 -28.16 9.02 -15.22
C GLN A 239 -28.76 10.37 -14.79
N SER A 240 -29.21 10.49 -13.53
CA SER A 240 -29.85 11.71 -13.06
C SER A 240 -28.85 12.84 -12.79
N ASP A 241 -29.24 14.06 -13.18
CA ASP A 241 -28.52 15.30 -12.81
C ASP A 241 -28.56 15.60 -11.29
N LEU A 242 -29.35 14.83 -10.53
CA LEU A 242 -29.48 14.97 -9.09
C LEU A 242 -28.30 14.36 -8.34
N PHE A 243 -27.58 13.43 -8.96
CA PHE A 243 -26.43 12.79 -8.34
C PHE A 243 -25.19 13.67 -8.55
N ASP A 244 -24.43 13.91 -7.47
CA ASP A 244 -23.28 14.81 -7.53
C ASP A 244 -22.23 14.30 -8.53
N ASN A 245 -21.80 15.16 -9.45
CA ASN A 245 -20.81 14.84 -10.49
C ASN A 245 -19.50 14.26 -9.92
N ARG A 246 -19.09 14.66 -8.72
CA ARG A 246 -17.91 14.11 -8.04
C ARG A 246 -18.10 12.64 -7.69
N LEU A 247 -19.31 12.23 -7.34
CA LEU A 247 -19.64 10.83 -7.04
C LEU A 247 -19.87 10.03 -8.33
N VAL A 248 -20.51 10.62 -9.35
CA VAL A 248 -20.73 10.00 -10.67
C VAL A 248 -19.41 9.53 -11.28
N THR A 249 -18.38 10.38 -11.27
CA THR A 249 -17.04 10.04 -11.80
C THR A 249 -16.32 8.94 -11.01
N LYS A 250 -16.80 8.63 -9.80
CA LYS A 250 -16.27 7.59 -8.92
C LYS A 250 -17.10 6.31 -8.93
N VAL A 251 -18.17 6.24 -9.71
CA VAL A 251 -18.94 5.00 -9.89
C VAL A 251 -18.11 4.01 -10.70
N ILE A 252 -17.77 2.87 -10.10
CA ILE A 252 -16.97 1.82 -10.74
C ILE A 252 -17.87 0.87 -11.52
N LYS A 253 -18.96 0.41 -10.88
CA LYS A 253 -19.84 -0.62 -11.42
C LYS A 253 -21.25 -0.43 -10.88
N VAL A 254 -22.22 -0.75 -11.75
CA VAL A 254 -23.63 -0.88 -11.39
C VAL A 254 -23.95 -2.38 -11.34
N VAL A 255 -24.51 -2.86 -10.23
CA VAL A 255 -24.74 -4.29 -9.96
C VAL A 255 -26.22 -4.55 -9.73
N ASP A 256 -26.74 -5.56 -10.42
CA ASP A 256 -28.07 -6.10 -10.16
C ASP A 256 -28.01 -7.07 -8.97
N VAL A 257 -28.80 -6.81 -7.92
CA VAL A 257 -28.91 -7.72 -6.76
C VAL A 257 -30.36 -8.17 -6.57
N SER A 258 -30.54 -9.42 -6.12
CA SER A 258 -31.87 -10.01 -5.98
C SER A 258 -32.62 -9.50 -4.75
N TYR A 259 -31.88 -9.05 -3.73
CA TYR A 259 -32.42 -8.61 -2.44
C TYR A 259 -31.95 -7.20 -2.10
N GLY A 260 -32.78 -6.45 -1.36
CA GLY A 260 -32.42 -5.15 -0.79
C GLY A 260 -31.76 -5.25 0.59
N GLY A 261 -31.37 -4.09 1.14
CA GLY A 261 -30.84 -3.98 2.51
C GLY A 261 -29.50 -4.70 2.72
N GLU A 262 -29.30 -5.27 3.91
CA GLU A 262 -28.04 -5.89 4.32
C GLU A 262 -27.73 -7.20 3.56
N ASN A 263 -28.76 -7.96 3.17
CA ASN A 263 -28.56 -9.16 2.35
C ASN A 263 -28.13 -8.78 0.94
N GLY A 264 -28.75 -7.74 0.36
CA GLY A 264 -28.32 -7.15 -0.90
C GLY A 264 -26.90 -6.60 -0.85
N PHE A 265 -26.48 -6.06 0.30
CA PHE A 265 -25.11 -5.59 0.50
C PHE A 265 -24.09 -6.71 0.33
N ASN A 266 -24.32 -7.86 0.97
CA ASN A 266 -23.40 -9.00 0.89
C ASN A 266 -23.32 -9.55 -0.53
N GLN A 267 -24.46 -9.66 -1.21
CA GLN A 267 -24.51 -10.09 -2.61
C GLN A 267 -23.77 -9.10 -3.52
N ALA A 268 -23.93 -7.79 -3.31
CA ALA A 268 -23.23 -6.76 -4.07
C ALA A 268 -21.72 -6.84 -3.88
N ILE A 269 -21.25 -7.13 -2.66
CA ILE A 269 -19.82 -7.31 -2.35
C ILE A 269 -19.26 -8.48 -3.15
N GLU A 270 -19.94 -9.63 -3.14
CA GLU A 270 -19.49 -10.84 -3.84
C GLU A 270 -19.42 -10.62 -5.37
N LEU A 271 -20.46 -10.02 -5.97
CA LEU A 271 -20.50 -9.73 -7.41
C LEU A 271 -19.54 -8.63 -7.87
N SER A 272 -19.04 -7.83 -6.93
CA SER A 272 -18.10 -6.73 -7.21
C SER A 272 -16.66 -7.08 -6.88
N ALA A 273 -16.40 -8.21 -6.21
CA ALA A 273 -15.06 -8.58 -5.74
C ALA A 273 -14.01 -8.57 -6.85
N GLU A 274 -14.34 -9.13 -8.02
CA GLU A 274 -13.45 -9.14 -9.20
C GLU A 274 -13.16 -7.74 -9.74
N THR A 275 -14.16 -6.86 -9.73
CA THR A 275 -13.97 -5.50 -10.24
C THR A 275 -13.17 -4.64 -9.25
N LEU A 276 -13.37 -4.86 -7.94
CA LEU A 276 -12.66 -4.17 -6.88
C LEU A 276 -11.18 -4.57 -6.80
N SER A 277 -10.85 -5.85 -6.97
CA SER A 277 -9.45 -6.31 -7.00
C SER A 277 -8.67 -5.70 -8.16
N ASN A 278 -9.35 -5.42 -9.28
CA ASN A 278 -8.75 -4.83 -10.48
C ASN A 278 -8.50 -3.31 -10.41
N VAL A 279 -9.04 -2.59 -9.42
CA VAL A 279 -8.94 -1.11 -9.36
C VAL A 279 -7.48 -0.65 -9.27
N LYS A 280 -6.65 -1.35 -8.48
CA LYS A 280 -5.22 -1.01 -8.36
C LYS A 280 -4.48 -1.15 -9.68
N PHE A 281 -4.73 -2.25 -10.40
CA PHE A 281 -4.15 -2.47 -11.72
C PHE A 281 -4.59 -1.42 -12.73
N ILE A 282 -5.83 -0.93 -12.65
CA ILE A 282 -6.34 0.13 -13.52
C ILE A 282 -5.65 1.47 -13.22
N GLN A 283 -5.44 1.81 -11.95
CA GLN A 283 -4.73 3.04 -11.55
C GLN A 283 -3.27 3.00 -12.01
N GLU A 284 -2.59 1.88 -11.79
CA GLU A 284 -1.21 1.63 -12.22
C GLU A 284 -1.08 1.72 -13.74
N LYS A 285 -1.97 1.05 -14.48
CA LYS A 285 -2.03 1.12 -15.95
C LYS A 285 -2.24 2.55 -16.44
N LYS A 286 -3.07 3.34 -15.76
CA LYS A 286 -3.30 4.75 -16.11
C LYS A 286 -2.07 5.61 -15.83
N LEU A 287 -1.34 5.36 -14.74
CA LEU A 287 -0.11 6.08 -14.41
C LEU A 287 0.97 5.81 -15.45
N ILE A 288 1.22 4.53 -15.76
CA ILE A 288 2.21 4.13 -16.77
C ILE A 288 1.75 4.57 -18.18
N GLY A 289 0.44 4.56 -18.45
CA GLY A 289 -0.13 5.09 -19.68
C GLY A 289 0.18 6.57 -19.89
N LYS A 290 0.07 7.39 -18.84
CA LYS A 290 0.50 8.81 -18.89
C LYS A 290 2.00 8.95 -19.14
N TYR A 291 2.81 8.09 -18.51
CA TYR A 291 4.25 8.06 -18.75
C TYR A 291 4.55 7.80 -20.24
N PHE A 292 3.97 6.76 -20.84
CA PHE A 292 4.13 6.46 -22.27
C PHE A 292 3.54 7.51 -23.22
N GLU A 293 2.47 8.19 -22.81
CA GLU A 293 1.91 9.30 -23.58
C GLU A 293 2.89 10.46 -23.68
N GLU A 294 3.59 10.83 -22.59
CA GLU A 294 4.63 11.86 -22.63
C GLU A 294 5.84 11.46 -23.48
N ILE A 295 6.21 10.16 -23.51
CA ILE A 295 7.21 9.64 -24.46
C ILE A 295 6.73 9.81 -25.90
N SER A 296 5.49 9.43 -26.17
CA SER A 296 4.92 9.44 -27.54
C SER A 296 4.73 10.86 -28.10
N GLN A 297 4.61 11.86 -27.21
CA GLN A 297 4.45 13.26 -27.57
C GLN A 297 5.79 14.03 -27.69
N ASP A 298 6.93 13.38 -27.46
CA ASP A 298 8.28 13.99 -27.46
C ASP A 298 8.38 15.27 -26.61
N SER A 299 7.65 15.32 -25.49
CA SER A 299 7.56 16.52 -24.66
C SER A 299 8.85 16.83 -23.89
N GLY A 300 9.75 15.84 -23.77
CA GLY A 300 10.98 15.90 -22.98
C GLY A 300 10.75 16.01 -21.47
N ARG A 301 9.54 15.71 -20.99
CA ARG A 301 9.17 15.74 -19.56
C ARG A 301 9.24 14.36 -18.89
N ILE A 302 10.18 13.54 -19.32
CA ILE A 302 10.37 12.19 -18.81
C ILE A 302 11.83 12.01 -18.40
N CYS A 303 12.07 11.19 -17.38
CA CYS A 303 13.37 10.60 -17.11
C CYS A 303 13.24 9.08 -17.04
N TYR A 304 14.31 8.38 -17.41
CA TYR A 304 14.43 6.94 -17.31
C TYR A 304 15.86 6.57 -16.94
N GLY A 305 16.06 5.40 -16.35
CA GLY A 305 17.39 5.01 -15.88
C GLY A 305 17.79 5.69 -14.57
N VAL A 306 18.77 5.11 -13.89
CA VAL A 306 19.11 5.48 -12.50
C VAL A 306 19.81 6.84 -12.45
N GLU A 307 20.77 7.06 -13.34
CA GLU A 307 21.61 8.26 -13.37
C GLU A 307 20.77 9.51 -13.72
N ASP A 308 20.05 9.48 -14.84
CA ASP A 308 19.19 10.60 -15.26
C ASP A 308 18.09 10.89 -14.23
N THR A 309 17.50 9.85 -13.65
CA THR A 309 16.47 10.03 -12.63
C THR A 309 17.03 10.65 -11.35
N LEU A 310 18.25 10.29 -10.93
CA LEU A 310 18.92 10.90 -9.78
C LEU A 310 19.26 12.37 -10.04
N LYS A 311 19.86 12.68 -11.21
CA LYS A 311 20.14 14.07 -11.61
C LYS A 311 18.86 14.90 -11.64
N ALA A 312 17.79 14.37 -12.22
CA ALA A 312 16.48 15.04 -12.23
C ALA A 312 15.90 15.22 -10.81
N LEU A 313 16.14 14.27 -9.90
CA LEU A 313 15.71 14.33 -8.52
C LEU A 313 16.46 15.43 -7.76
N GLU A 314 17.78 15.53 -7.93
CA GLU A 314 18.64 16.56 -7.33
C GLU A 314 18.29 17.97 -7.83
N LEU A 315 17.94 18.10 -9.11
CA LEU A 315 17.42 19.34 -9.69
C LEU A 315 15.99 19.69 -9.22
N GLY A 316 15.31 18.79 -8.49
CA GLY A 316 13.93 18.97 -8.05
C GLY A 316 12.93 19.03 -9.22
N ALA A 317 13.28 18.49 -10.38
CA ALA A 317 12.48 18.55 -11.60
C ALA A 317 11.38 17.48 -11.64
N VAL A 318 11.52 16.40 -10.86
CA VAL A 318 10.57 15.27 -10.85
C VAL A 318 9.27 15.63 -10.13
N GLU A 319 8.14 15.46 -10.80
CA GLU A 319 6.81 15.51 -10.20
C GLU A 319 6.46 14.16 -9.56
N ILE A 320 6.43 13.11 -10.39
CA ILE A 320 6.05 11.76 -9.98
C ILE A 320 7.19 10.81 -10.32
N LEU A 321 7.79 10.22 -9.29
CA LEU A 321 8.82 9.21 -9.40
C LEU A 321 8.15 7.83 -9.43
N ILE A 322 8.33 7.09 -10.52
CA ILE A 322 7.75 5.77 -10.75
C ILE A 322 8.85 4.73 -10.56
N VAL A 323 8.67 3.83 -9.60
CA VAL A 323 9.69 2.84 -9.24
C VAL A 323 9.09 1.45 -9.16
N PHE A 324 9.78 0.46 -9.74
CA PHE A 324 9.38 -0.93 -9.66
C PHE A 324 9.57 -1.49 -8.25
N GLU A 325 8.56 -2.18 -7.70
CA GLU A 325 8.59 -2.67 -6.31
C GLU A 325 9.72 -3.67 -6.00
N ASN A 326 10.18 -4.42 -7.02
CA ASN A 326 11.24 -5.42 -6.91
C ASN A 326 12.54 -4.98 -7.60
N LEU A 327 12.80 -3.67 -7.67
CA LEU A 327 14.06 -3.14 -8.21
C LEU A 327 15.26 -3.62 -7.38
N GLU A 328 16.16 -4.38 -8.01
CA GLU A 328 17.35 -4.96 -7.38
C GLU A 328 18.61 -4.08 -7.58
N ILE A 329 18.52 -2.83 -7.15
CA ILE A 329 19.65 -1.89 -7.19
C ILE A 329 20.10 -1.59 -5.75
N ASN A 330 21.41 -1.70 -5.55
CA ASN A 330 22.08 -1.33 -4.31
C ASN A 330 22.76 0.02 -4.49
N ARG A 331 22.68 0.85 -3.45
CA ARG A 331 23.42 2.10 -3.31
C ARG A 331 24.62 1.82 -2.40
N TRP A 332 25.81 1.96 -2.95
CA TRP A 332 27.07 1.81 -2.25
C TRP A 332 27.64 3.20 -1.99
N THR A 333 27.99 3.47 -0.74
CA THR A 333 28.81 4.65 -0.42
C THR A 333 30.23 4.16 -0.21
N LEU A 334 31.09 4.42 -1.18
CA LEU A 334 32.51 4.10 -1.13
C LEU A 334 33.29 5.32 -0.66
N LYS A 335 34.36 5.08 0.09
CA LYS A 335 35.30 6.11 0.50
C LYS A 335 36.65 5.84 -0.14
N ASP A 336 37.15 6.84 -0.85
CA ASP A 336 38.48 6.80 -1.43
C ASP A 336 39.57 7.06 -0.36
N VAL A 337 40.83 6.74 -0.68
CA VAL A 337 42.02 6.98 0.16
C VAL A 337 42.14 8.47 0.53
N ASN A 338 41.71 9.37 -0.35
CA ASN A 338 41.68 10.82 -0.13
C ASN A 338 40.51 11.29 0.74
N GLY A 339 39.58 10.39 1.08
CA GLY A 339 38.40 10.68 1.90
C GLY A 339 37.19 11.23 1.14
N ALA A 340 37.26 11.31 -0.20
CA ALA A 340 36.10 11.61 -1.05
C ALA A 340 35.08 10.46 -1.00
N LEU A 341 33.79 10.80 -1.04
CA LEU A 341 32.69 9.83 -0.99
C LEU A 341 32.13 9.63 -2.40
N ASN A 342 32.34 8.44 -2.95
CA ASN A 342 31.79 8.05 -4.25
C ASN A 342 30.54 7.19 -4.05
N ILE A 343 29.43 7.63 -4.62
CA ILE A 343 28.15 6.90 -4.52
C ILE A 343 27.95 6.11 -5.81
N LEU A 344 27.94 4.78 -5.69
CA LEU A 344 27.73 3.88 -6.82
C LEU A 344 26.37 3.20 -6.72
N HIS A 345 25.67 3.15 -7.84
CA HIS A 345 24.40 2.45 -7.98
C HIS A 345 24.61 1.23 -8.88
N THR A 346 24.62 0.04 -8.30
CA THR A 346 24.90 -1.19 -9.06
C THR A 346 23.80 -2.22 -8.89
N THR A 347 23.51 -2.93 -9.98
CA THR A 347 22.71 -4.16 -9.94
C THR A 347 23.58 -5.35 -9.55
N LYS A 348 22.98 -6.42 -9.00
CA LYS A 348 23.70 -7.66 -8.65
C LYS A 348 24.48 -8.27 -9.82
N GLN A 349 24.03 -8.05 -11.06
CA GLN A 349 24.69 -8.54 -12.27
C GLN A 349 25.92 -7.68 -12.63
N GLN A 350 25.81 -6.36 -12.47
CA GLN A 350 26.94 -5.44 -12.65
C GLN A 350 27.98 -5.58 -11.53
N GLU A 351 27.55 -5.89 -10.29
CA GLU A 351 28.45 -6.18 -9.16
C GLU A 351 29.41 -7.35 -9.46
N ALA A 352 28.93 -8.39 -10.13
CA ALA A 352 29.74 -9.56 -10.49
C ALA A 352 30.62 -9.34 -11.73
N ALA A 353 30.23 -8.44 -12.63
CA ALA A 353 30.92 -8.18 -13.90
C ALA A 353 31.92 -7.01 -13.84
N ASN A 354 31.64 -5.97 -13.04
CA ASN A 354 32.40 -4.72 -12.98
C ASN A 354 33.07 -4.52 -11.62
N ARG A 355 33.91 -5.48 -11.20
CA ARG A 355 34.79 -5.28 -10.03
C ARG A 355 35.73 -4.08 -10.18
N ASP A 356 36.02 -3.67 -11.41
CA ASP A 356 36.85 -2.49 -11.71
C ASP A 356 36.20 -1.17 -11.27
N GLN A 357 34.88 -1.09 -11.09
CA GLN A 357 34.19 0.11 -10.59
C GLN A 357 34.37 0.33 -9.07
N PHE A 358 34.84 -0.69 -8.36
CA PHE A 358 35.17 -0.61 -6.93
C PHE A 358 36.65 -0.28 -6.69
N MET A 359 37.44 -0.21 -7.77
CA MET A 359 38.82 0.22 -7.75
C MET A 359 38.86 1.72 -8.02
N ASP A 360 39.65 2.44 -7.24
CA ASP A 360 39.93 3.84 -7.51
C ASP A 360 40.76 3.97 -8.81
N ARG A 361 40.32 4.85 -9.73
CA ARG A 361 40.94 5.05 -11.05
C ARG A 361 42.32 5.68 -10.93
N GLU A 362 42.61 6.41 -9.85
CA GLU A 362 43.90 7.09 -9.65
C GLU A 362 44.91 6.21 -8.91
N THR A 363 44.49 5.50 -7.86
CA THR A 363 45.42 4.74 -7.00
C THR A 363 45.44 3.23 -7.27
N GLY A 364 44.46 2.69 -8.01
CA GLY A 364 44.33 1.26 -8.29
C GLY A 364 44.09 0.40 -7.03
N GLN A 365 43.67 1.02 -5.92
CA GLN A 365 43.31 0.32 -4.68
C GLN A 365 41.79 0.16 -4.57
N GLU A 366 41.34 -0.89 -3.89
CA GLU A 366 39.91 -1.11 -3.60
C GLU A 366 39.42 -0.02 -2.64
N MET A 367 38.39 0.72 -3.03
CA MET A 367 37.76 1.73 -2.18
C MET A 367 37.07 1.08 -0.98
N GLU A 368 37.11 1.74 0.19
CA GLU A 368 36.50 1.20 1.40
C GLU A 368 34.97 1.33 1.33
N VAL A 369 34.26 0.22 1.51
CA VAL A 369 32.79 0.23 1.57
C VAL A 369 32.34 0.76 2.93
N VAL A 370 31.80 1.99 2.94
CA VAL A 370 31.27 2.62 4.16
C VAL A 370 29.86 2.11 4.48
N SER A 371 29.00 2.04 3.46
CA SER A 371 27.64 1.55 3.62
C SER A 371 27.11 0.92 2.35
N GLN A 372 26.33 -0.14 2.53
CA GLN A 372 25.55 -0.79 1.51
C GLN A 372 24.08 -0.70 1.91
N GLU A 373 23.28 0.03 1.14
CA GLU A 373 21.85 0.15 1.37
C GLU A 373 21.05 -0.13 0.09
N SER A 374 19.79 -0.54 0.24
CA SER A 374 18.93 -0.76 -0.91
C SER A 374 18.50 0.59 -1.47
N PHE A 375 18.68 0.80 -2.78
CA PHE A 375 18.32 2.07 -3.42
C PHE A 375 16.84 2.43 -3.22
N LEU A 376 15.96 1.42 -3.23
CA LEU A 376 14.54 1.59 -2.91
C LEU A 376 14.28 2.11 -1.49
N GLU A 377 15.07 1.65 -0.50
CA GLU A 377 14.93 2.10 0.90
C GLU A 377 15.36 3.56 1.03
N TRP A 378 16.49 3.90 0.40
CA TRP A 378 16.99 5.26 0.36
C TRP A 378 15.99 6.23 -0.29
N ILE A 379 15.47 5.90 -1.47
CA ILE A 379 14.44 6.72 -2.14
C ILE A 379 13.19 6.86 -1.26
N ALA A 380 12.71 5.77 -0.66
CA ALA A 380 11.51 5.80 0.19
C ALA A 380 11.67 6.68 1.44
N GLU A 381 12.90 6.98 1.87
CA GLU A 381 13.17 7.91 2.98
C GLU A 381 13.45 9.33 2.50
N LYS A 382 14.10 9.49 1.36
CA LYS A 382 14.62 10.77 0.87
C LYS A 382 13.76 11.49 -0.16
N TYR A 383 12.79 10.83 -0.79
CA TYR A 383 11.96 11.44 -1.84
C TYR A 383 11.25 12.75 -1.41
N LYS A 384 10.94 12.90 -0.11
CA LYS A 384 10.33 14.12 0.46
C LYS A 384 11.27 15.32 0.40
N ASP A 385 12.56 15.11 0.62
CA ASP A 385 13.57 16.17 0.61
C ASP A 385 13.67 16.80 -0.80
N PHE A 386 13.38 16.01 -1.84
CA PHE A 386 13.39 16.44 -3.25
C PHE A 386 12.04 16.98 -3.75
N GLY A 387 10.98 16.89 -2.95
CA GLY A 387 9.64 17.37 -3.32
C GLY A 387 8.94 16.55 -4.42
N ALA A 388 9.38 15.32 -4.69
CA ALA A 388 8.73 14.41 -5.64
C ALA A 388 7.63 13.58 -4.95
N THR A 389 6.69 13.02 -5.71
CA THR A 389 5.76 11.99 -5.21
C THR A 389 6.22 10.62 -5.68
N LEU A 390 6.46 9.69 -4.76
CA LEU A 390 6.91 8.33 -5.06
C LEU A 390 5.73 7.38 -5.27
N GLU A 391 5.69 6.69 -6.40
CA GLU A 391 4.71 5.66 -6.74
C GLU A 391 5.38 4.34 -7.08
N PHE A 392 4.95 3.27 -6.40
CA PHE A 392 5.45 1.91 -6.66
C PHE A 392 4.58 1.19 -7.68
N VAL A 393 5.20 0.62 -8.71
CA VAL A 393 4.53 -0.16 -9.77
C VAL A 393 4.98 -1.62 -9.77
N SER A 394 4.18 -2.48 -10.37
CA SER A 394 4.40 -3.92 -10.53
C SER A 394 4.58 -4.31 -12.01
N ASP A 395 5.04 -5.53 -12.26
CA ASP A 395 5.25 -6.09 -13.59
C ASP A 395 4.06 -6.95 -14.08
N ARG A 396 2.95 -6.93 -13.35
CA ARG A 396 1.78 -7.77 -13.64
C ARG A 396 0.99 -7.29 -14.86
N SER A 397 1.05 -6.00 -15.18
CA SER A 397 0.43 -5.42 -16.36
C SER A 397 1.35 -5.50 -17.58
N SER A 398 0.77 -5.53 -18.78
CA SER A 398 1.54 -5.46 -20.05
C SER A 398 2.43 -4.23 -20.10
N GLU A 399 1.89 -3.08 -19.68
CA GLU A 399 2.55 -1.79 -19.62
C GLU A 399 3.64 -1.76 -18.55
N GLY A 400 3.39 -2.33 -17.37
CA GLY A 400 4.38 -2.48 -16.30
C GLY A 400 5.56 -3.35 -16.71
N ASN A 401 5.30 -4.46 -17.40
CA ASN A 401 6.36 -5.32 -17.94
C ASN A 401 7.22 -4.58 -19.00
N GLN A 402 6.60 -3.74 -19.83
CA GLN A 402 7.34 -2.87 -20.76
C GLN A 402 8.17 -1.82 -20.01
N PHE A 403 7.63 -1.21 -18.96
CA PHE A 403 8.36 -0.25 -18.13
C PHE A 403 9.61 -0.88 -17.48
N VAL A 404 9.46 -2.07 -16.90
CA VAL A 404 10.58 -2.78 -16.24
C VAL A 404 11.64 -3.23 -17.26
N LYS A 405 11.24 -3.85 -18.37
CA LYS A 405 12.20 -4.38 -19.36
C LYS A 405 12.79 -3.32 -20.28
N GLY A 406 12.02 -2.28 -20.61
CA GLY A 406 12.43 -1.23 -21.55
C GLY A 406 13.20 -0.09 -20.88
N PHE A 407 12.79 0.31 -19.67
CA PHE A 407 13.30 1.52 -19.00
C PHE A 407 14.03 1.22 -17.68
N GLY A 408 14.37 -0.05 -17.42
CA GLY A 408 15.15 -0.44 -16.25
C GLY A 408 14.39 -0.41 -14.91
N GLY A 409 13.06 -0.26 -14.95
CA GLY A 409 12.21 -0.29 -13.75
C GLY A 409 12.28 0.96 -12.87
N ILE A 410 12.90 2.04 -13.36
CA ILE A 410 12.87 3.36 -12.73
C ILE A 410 12.66 4.44 -13.79
N GLY A 411 11.80 5.40 -13.46
CA GLY A 411 11.57 6.57 -14.30
C GLY A 411 10.77 7.62 -13.56
N GLY A 412 10.60 8.77 -14.17
CA GLY A 412 9.89 9.88 -13.56
C GLY A 412 9.19 10.75 -14.60
N LEU A 413 8.07 11.33 -14.18
CA LEU A 413 7.39 12.42 -14.86
C LEU A 413 7.96 13.73 -14.34
N LEU A 414 8.51 14.54 -15.22
CA LEU A 414 9.11 15.83 -14.90
C LEU A 414 8.08 16.95 -14.97
N ARG A 415 8.21 17.95 -14.09
CA ARG A 415 7.37 19.16 -14.09
C ARG A 415 7.63 20.05 -15.31
N TYR A 416 8.88 20.06 -15.77
CA TYR A 416 9.36 20.85 -16.89
C TYR A 416 10.38 20.04 -17.69
N LYS A 417 10.62 20.46 -18.94
CA LYS A 417 11.57 19.79 -19.83
C LYS A 417 13.00 19.98 -19.29
N VAL A 418 13.73 18.88 -19.16
CA VAL A 418 15.15 18.86 -18.79
C VAL A 418 15.92 18.23 -19.95
N ASN A 419 17.03 18.85 -20.35
CA ASN A 419 17.92 18.27 -21.36
C ASN A 419 19.00 17.46 -20.66
N PHE A 420 18.87 16.13 -20.68
CA PHE A 420 19.83 15.22 -20.05
C PHE A 420 21.19 15.20 -20.77
N GLU A 421 21.22 15.45 -22.08
CA GLU A 421 22.46 15.53 -22.88
C GLU A 421 23.41 16.63 -22.34
N GLN A 422 22.87 17.80 -21.98
CA GLN A 422 23.66 18.90 -21.42
C GLN A 422 24.15 18.62 -19.99
N LEU A 423 23.50 17.71 -19.26
CA LEU A 423 23.91 17.29 -17.91
C LEU A 423 24.92 16.14 -17.94
N ALA A 424 25.06 15.43 -19.06
CA ALA A 424 26.12 14.47 -19.28
C ALA A 424 27.43 15.16 -19.69
N GLU A 425 27.34 16.20 -20.53
CA GLU A 425 28.50 16.98 -20.98
C GLU A 425 29.17 17.78 -19.83
N VAL A 426 28.41 18.26 -18.84
CA VAL A 426 28.98 19.00 -17.70
C VAL A 426 29.82 18.10 -16.77
N ASP A 427 29.47 16.81 -16.63
CA ASP A 427 30.27 15.87 -15.83
C ASP A 427 31.57 15.45 -16.54
N ASP A 428 31.62 15.50 -17.89
CA ASP A 428 32.83 15.23 -18.68
C ASP A 428 33.73 16.49 -18.84
N ASP A 429 33.18 17.70 -18.70
CA ASP A 429 33.93 18.97 -18.86
C ASP A 429 34.60 19.47 -17.57
N ASP A 430 34.26 18.94 -16.39
CA ASP A 430 34.95 19.27 -15.13
C ASP A 430 36.39 18.68 -15.06
N ASP A 431 36.78 17.85 -16.03
CA ASP A 431 38.16 17.35 -16.22
C ASP A 431 39.06 18.28 -17.09
N TYR A 432 38.56 19.44 -17.55
CA TYR A 432 39.28 20.30 -18.51
C TYR A 432 39.59 21.74 -18.07
N TYR A 433 39.62 22.01 -16.77
CA TYR A 433 40.17 23.27 -16.24
C TYR A 433 41.15 23.06 -15.08
N ASP A 434 42.29 22.46 -15.38
CA ASP A 434 43.53 22.74 -14.66
C ASP A 434 44.66 22.93 -15.68
N ASP A 435 44.97 24.20 -15.99
CA ASP A 435 46.22 24.65 -16.62
C ASP A 435 46.59 26.05 -16.08
#